data_AF-A0AAN8SK99-F1
#
_entry.id   AF-A0AAN8SK99-F1
#
_cell.length_a   1.000
_cell.length_b   1.000
_cell.length_c   1.000
_cell.angle_alpha   90.00
_cell.angle_beta   90.00
_cell.angle_gamma   90.00
#
_symmetry.space_group_name_H-M   'P 1'
#
loop_
_entity.id
_entity.type
_entity.pdbx_description
1 polymer ?
#
loop_
_entity_poly.entity_id
_entity_poly.type
_entity_poly.pdbx_seq_one_letter_code
_entity_poly.pdbx_strand_id
1 'polypeptide(L)'
;MHTALVAGWAGSMALYELAVFDPSDPVLDPMWRQGMFVIPFMTRLGITNSWGGWSITGGTVTNPGGIASHHIAAGTLGILAGLFHLSVRPPQRLYKGLRMGNIETVLSSSIAAVFFAAFVVAGTMWYGSATTPIELFGPTRYQWDQGLFMITSAIIRQKEDYSEQVQWITGME
;
A
#
# COMPACT_ATOMS: atom_id res chain seq x y z
N MET A 1 25.06 -12.17 -2.82
CA MET A 1 24.95 -11.39 -4.06
C MET A 1 23.52 -10.88 -4.28
N HIS A 2 22.50 -11.75 -4.45
CA HIS A 2 21.12 -11.34 -4.73
C HIS A 2 20.54 -10.27 -3.79
N THR A 3 20.54 -10.49 -2.47
CA THR A 3 19.98 -9.55 -1.49
C THR A 3 20.66 -8.17 -1.52
N ALA A 4 21.97 -8.14 -1.75
CA ALA A 4 22.73 -6.89 -1.85
C ALA A 4 22.34 -6.10 -3.10
N LEU A 5 22.07 -6.78 -4.23
CA LEU A 5 21.59 -6.13 -5.45
C LEU A 5 20.19 -5.54 -5.26
N VAL A 6 19.28 -6.26 -4.58
CA VAL A 6 17.93 -5.75 -4.28
C VAL A 6 18.00 -4.52 -3.36
N ALA A 7 18.81 -4.58 -2.31
CA ALA A 7 19.02 -3.43 -1.42
C ALA A 7 19.69 -2.25 -2.15
N GLY A 8 20.67 -2.52 -3.01
CA GLY A 8 21.33 -1.53 -3.85
C GLY A 8 20.37 -0.86 -4.82
N TRP A 9 19.50 -1.63 -5.48
CA TRP A 9 18.44 -1.11 -6.35
C TRP A 9 17.46 -0.21 -5.58
N ALA A 10 17.01 -0.63 -4.39
CA ALA A 10 16.08 0.16 -3.58
C ALA A 10 16.70 1.51 -3.19
N GLY A 11 17.98 1.51 -2.79
CA GLY A 11 18.71 2.74 -2.47
C GLY A 11 18.94 3.63 -3.69
N SER A 12 19.38 3.07 -4.81
CA SER A 12 19.65 3.87 -6.01
C SER A 12 18.37 4.46 -6.61
N MET A 13 17.25 3.73 -6.59
CA MET A 13 15.95 4.26 -7.02
C MET A 13 15.45 5.37 -6.11
N ALA A 14 15.58 5.22 -4.78
CA ALA A 14 15.17 6.27 -3.85
C ALA A 14 16.00 7.56 -4.02
N LEU A 15 17.32 7.43 -4.21
CA LEU A 15 18.19 8.57 -4.48
C LEU A 15 17.87 9.23 -5.83
N TYR A 16 17.58 8.44 -6.85
CA TYR A 16 17.17 8.94 -8.16
C TYR A 16 15.86 9.73 -8.07
N GLU A 17 14.83 9.16 -7.46
CA GLU A 17 13.53 9.84 -7.28
C GLU A 17 13.69 11.12 -6.47
N LEU A 18 14.45 11.10 -5.37
CA LEU A 18 14.69 12.31 -4.57
C LEU A 18 15.40 13.42 -5.36
N ALA A 19 16.24 13.06 -6.32
CA ALA A 19 16.97 14.03 -7.14
C ALA A 19 16.10 14.73 -8.19
N VAL A 20 14.97 14.11 -8.57
CA VAL A 20 14.07 14.64 -9.62
C VAL A 20 12.68 15.03 -9.11
N PHE A 21 12.32 14.64 -7.89
CA PHE A 21 11.03 14.93 -7.28
C PHE A 21 10.88 16.42 -6.96
N ASP A 22 9.78 17.01 -7.44
CA ASP A 22 9.38 18.38 -7.11
C ASP A 22 8.32 18.37 -5.98
N PRO A 23 8.65 18.80 -4.76
CA PRO A 23 7.71 18.83 -3.65
C PRO A 23 6.84 20.11 -3.61
N SER A 24 6.91 20.99 -4.61
CA SER A 24 6.32 22.34 -4.54
C SER A 24 4.79 22.37 -4.56
N ASP A 25 4.13 21.47 -5.30
CA ASP A 25 2.67 21.42 -5.42
C ASP A 25 2.12 20.00 -5.17
N PRO A 26 1.78 19.65 -3.93
CA PRO A 26 1.21 18.35 -3.61
C PRO A 26 -0.24 18.17 -4.09
N VAL A 27 -0.91 19.22 -4.59
CA VAL A 27 -2.31 19.18 -5.01
C VAL A 27 -2.41 18.84 -6.49
N LEU A 28 -1.73 19.59 -7.35
CA LEU A 28 -1.84 19.43 -8.82
C LEU A 28 -0.68 18.65 -9.43
N ASP A 29 0.46 18.55 -8.74
CA ASP A 29 1.60 17.74 -9.16
C ASP A 29 2.07 16.74 -8.08
N PRO A 30 1.18 15.86 -7.57
CA PRO A 30 1.55 14.85 -6.58
C PRO A 30 2.51 13.79 -7.16
N MET A 31 3.13 13.02 -6.26
CA MET A 31 4.16 12.01 -6.60
C MET A 31 3.78 11.03 -7.73
N TRP A 32 2.51 10.62 -7.81
CA TRP A 32 2.05 9.69 -8.84
C TRP A 32 1.94 10.33 -10.24
N ARG A 33 1.88 11.67 -10.34
CA ARG A 33 1.98 12.40 -11.63
C ARG A 33 3.41 12.52 -12.11
N GLN A 34 4.36 12.63 -11.19
CA GLN A 34 5.77 12.74 -11.49
C GLN A 34 6.45 11.39 -11.78
N GLY A 35 5.71 10.29 -11.75
CA GLY A 35 6.23 8.95 -12.02
C GLY A 35 7.07 8.36 -10.87
N MET A 36 6.83 8.82 -9.64
CA MET A 36 7.54 8.29 -8.47
C MET A 36 7.03 6.87 -8.16
N PHE A 37 7.96 5.94 -7.96
CA PHE A 37 7.66 4.54 -7.70
C PHE A 37 7.94 4.16 -6.25
N VAL A 38 9.12 4.47 -5.69
CA VAL A 38 9.50 4.03 -4.33
C VAL A 38 9.16 5.03 -3.23
N ILE A 39 9.07 6.34 -3.51
CA ILE A 39 8.59 7.36 -2.57
C ILE A 39 7.20 7.00 -1.99
N PRO A 40 6.18 6.62 -2.80
CA PRO A 40 4.89 6.14 -2.29
C PRO A 40 5.01 5.04 -1.22
N PHE A 41 5.94 4.09 -1.38
CA PHE A 41 6.11 2.99 -0.42
C PHE A 41 6.75 3.46 0.89
N MET A 42 7.66 4.43 0.84
CA MET A 42 8.25 5.05 2.03
C MET A 42 7.21 5.89 2.79
N THR A 43 6.45 6.73 2.07
CA THR A 43 5.39 7.57 2.63
C THR A 43 4.28 6.75 3.26
N ARG A 44 3.90 5.62 2.65
CA ARG A 44 2.91 4.68 3.21
C ARG A 44 3.25 4.20 4.63
N LEU A 45 4.54 4.15 4.97
CA LEU A 45 5.02 3.72 6.30
C LEU A 45 5.40 4.88 7.22
N GLY A 46 5.09 6.13 6.83
CA GLY A 46 5.29 7.31 7.66
C GLY A 46 6.59 8.09 7.42
N ILE A 47 7.37 7.74 6.39
CA ILE A 47 8.53 8.57 5.98
C ILE A 47 8.02 9.71 5.09
N THR A 48 7.76 10.86 5.70
CA THR A 48 7.15 12.02 5.01
C THR A 48 7.98 13.29 5.03
N ASN A 49 8.96 13.41 5.94
CA ASN A 49 9.77 14.62 6.10
C ASN A 49 11.15 14.44 5.45
N SER A 50 11.55 15.42 4.64
CA SER A 50 12.88 15.50 4.05
C SER A 50 13.82 16.32 4.93
N TRP A 51 15.10 15.96 4.94
CA TRP A 51 16.16 16.80 5.54
C TRP A 51 16.35 18.13 4.81
N GLY A 52 15.80 18.27 3.59
CA GLY A 52 15.71 19.53 2.85
C GLY A 52 14.62 20.49 3.35
N GLY A 53 13.90 20.15 4.43
CA GLY A 53 12.92 21.03 5.09
C GLY A 53 11.50 20.99 4.53
N TRP A 54 11.23 20.13 3.53
CA TRP A 54 9.90 19.92 2.96
C TRP A 54 9.25 18.62 3.44
N SER A 55 7.92 18.53 3.34
CA SER A 55 7.13 17.38 3.79
C SER A 55 6.10 16.96 2.75
N ILE A 56 5.85 15.66 2.66
CA ILE A 56 4.77 15.07 1.87
C ILE A 56 3.51 15.14 2.72
N THR A 57 2.68 16.15 2.50
CA THR A 57 1.39 16.31 3.19
C THR A 57 0.25 15.90 2.27
N GLY A 58 -0.65 15.06 2.78
CA GLY A 58 -1.85 14.63 2.06
C GLY A 58 -2.38 13.27 2.50
N GLY A 59 -3.28 13.26 3.49
CA GLY A 59 -4.23 12.16 3.67
C GLY A 59 -3.93 11.18 4.81
N THR A 60 -4.87 11.12 5.76
CA THR A 60 -4.95 10.13 6.83
C THR A 60 -5.33 8.75 6.30
N VAL A 61 -4.68 7.74 6.87
CA VAL A 61 -4.89 6.31 6.63
C VAL A 61 -6.39 5.95 6.74
N THR A 62 -6.95 5.42 5.66
CA THR A 62 -8.25 4.72 5.68
C THR A 62 -8.20 3.63 6.74
N ASN A 63 -9.25 3.50 7.56
CA ASN A 63 -9.32 2.65 8.77
C ASN A 63 -8.45 1.37 8.68
N PRO A 64 -7.20 1.40 9.20
CA PRO A 64 -6.25 0.31 8.99
C PRO A 64 -6.41 -0.80 10.04
N GLY A 65 -7.47 -0.76 10.85
CA GLY A 65 -7.66 -1.70 11.96
C GLY A 65 -7.52 -3.16 11.53
N GLY A 66 -8.06 -3.52 10.36
CA GLY A 66 -7.92 -4.86 9.79
C GLY A 66 -6.47 -5.25 9.44
N ILE A 67 -5.66 -4.30 8.96
CA ILE A 67 -4.25 -4.52 8.64
C ILE A 67 -3.47 -4.75 9.93
N ALA A 68 -3.68 -3.89 10.95
CA ALA A 68 -3.01 -4.03 12.24
C ALA A 68 -3.39 -5.36 12.92
N SER A 69 -4.68 -5.70 12.98
CA SER A 69 -5.14 -6.96 13.57
C SER A 69 -4.61 -8.18 12.81
N HIS A 70 -4.53 -8.11 11.47
CA HIS A 70 -3.95 -9.17 10.67
C HIS A 70 -2.48 -9.40 11.02
N HIS A 71 -1.66 -8.34 11.10
CA HIS A 71 -0.24 -8.48 11.45
C HIS A 71 -0.04 -9.05 12.86
N ILE A 72 -0.85 -8.62 13.83
CA ILE A 72 -0.80 -9.16 15.19
C ILE A 72 -1.15 -10.65 15.17
N ALA A 73 -2.31 -11.01 14.61
CA ALA A 73 -2.80 -12.39 14.63
C ALA A 73 -1.88 -13.33 13.83
N ALA A 74 -1.49 -12.95 12.62
CA ALA A 74 -0.60 -13.75 11.77
C ALA A 74 0.82 -13.82 12.35
N GLY A 75 1.32 -12.74 12.95
CA GLY A 75 2.61 -12.72 13.64
C GLY A 75 2.65 -13.67 14.83
N THR A 76 1.62 -13.64 15.69
CA THR A 76 1.50 -14.59 16.81
C THR A 76 1.42 -16.03 16.32
N LEU A 77 0.58 -16.31 15.31
CA LEU A 77 0.47 -17.64 14.73
C LEU A 77 1.78 -18.12 14.10
N GLY A 78 2.51 -17.23 13.41
CA GLY A 78 3.82 -17.52 12.81
C GLY A 78 4.87 -17.95 13.84
N ILE A 79 4.90 -17.31 15.01
CA ILE A 79 5.79 -17.69 16.12
C ILE A 79 5.42 -19.10 16.62
N LEU A 80 4.14 -19.36 16.88
CA LEU A 80 3.67 -20.67 17.35
C LEU A 80 3.96 -21.79 16.34
N ALA A 81 3.69 -21.53 15.05
CA ALA A 81 4.01 -22.47 13.97
C ALA A 81 5.52 -22.69 13.82
N GLY A 82 6.34 -21.64 13.97
CA GLY A 82 7.80 -21.74 13.96
C GLY A 82 8.33 -22.63 15.10
N LEU A 83 7.83 -22.44 16.32
CA LEU A 83 8.18 -23.29 17.47
C LEU A 83 7.77 -24.76 17.26
N PHE A 84 6.58 -24.98 16.69
CA PHE A 84 6.14 -26.31 16.31
C PHE A 84 7.10 -26.97 15.31
N HIS A 85 7.44 -26.27 14.22
CA HIS A 85 8.34 -26.80 13.19
C HIS A 85 9.79 -27.00 13.64
N LEU A 86 10.25 -26.26 14.66
CA LEU A 86 11.54 -26.52 15.31
C LEU A 86 11.49 -27.76 16.22
N SER A 87 10.36 -27.99 16.88
CA SER A 87 10.21 -29.04 17.90
C SER A 87 9.82 -30.40 17.32
N VAL A 88 9.19 -30.44 16.15
CA VAL A 88 8.56 -31.65 15.58
C VAL A 88 9.13 -32.00 14.21
N ARG A 89 9.64 -33.23 14.07
CA ARG A 89 10.09 -33.78 12.78
C ARG A 89 8.91 -34.12 11.87
N PRO A 90 9.08 -34.01 10.53
CA PRO A 90 8.00 -34.31 9.60
C PRO A 90 7.58 -35.78 9.65
N PRO A 91 6.27 -36.10 9.57
CA PRO A 91 5.80 -37.47 9.44
C PRO A 91 6.32 -38.16 8.17
N GLN A 92 6.62 -39.46 8.28
CA GLN A 92 7.25 -40.24 7.20
C GLN A 92 6.46 -40.21 5.88
N ARG A 93 5.12 -40.21 5.95
CA ARG A 93 4.25 -40.14 4.76
C ARG A 93 4.44 -38.83 4.00
N LEU A 94 4.48 -37.69 4.71
CA LEU A 94 4.68 -36.37 4.12
C LEU A 94 6.11 -36.20 3.61
N TYR A 95 7.10 -36.67 4.37
CA TYR A 95 8.50 -36.60 3.98
C TYR A 95 8.76 -37.27 2.63
N LYS A 96 8.23 -38.49 2.45
CA LYS A 96 8.33 -39.24 1.20
C LYS A 96 7.44 -38.67 0.10
N GLY A 97 6.18 -38.34 0.43
CA GLY A 97 5.20 -37.85 -0.53
C GLY A 97 5.60 -36.52 -1.18
N LEU A 98 6.12 -35.58 -0.39
CA LEU A 98 6.56 -34.26 -0.87
C LEU A 98 8.05 -34.22 -1.24
N ARG A 99 8.75 -35.36 -1.14
CA ARG A 99 10.20 -35.48 -1.43
C ARG A 99 11.04 -34.43 -0.67
N MET A 100 10.81 -34.28 0.64
CA MET A 100 11.43 -33.23 1.48
C MET A 100 12.97 -33.27 1.54
N GLY A 101 13.61 -34.36 1.09
CA GLY A 101 15.07 -34.45 0.95
C GLY A 101 15.64 -33.76 -0.31
N ASN A 102 14.81 -33.34 -1.27
CA ASN A 102 15.24 -32.59 -2.46
C ASN A 102 14.92 -31.10 -2.29
N ILE A 103 15.92 -30.22 -2.39
CA ILE A 103 15.76 -28.77 -2.24
C ILE A 103 14.83 -28.16 -3.31
N GLU A 104 14.71 -28.77 -4.49
CA GLU A 104 13.83 -28.28 -5.55
C GLU A 104 12.34 -28.29 -5.13
N THR A 105 11.95 -29.14 -4.17
CA THR A 105 10.59 -29.11 -3.62
C THR A 105 10.30 -27.81 -2.88
N VAL A 106 11.32 -27.27 -2.18
CA VAL A 106 11.24 -25.96 -1.50
C VAL A 106 11.19 -24.85 -2.53
N LEU A 107 12.01 -24.94 -3.60
CA LEU A 107 11.96 -23.97 -4.69
C LEU A 107 10.58 -23.93 -5.36
N SER A 108 10.03 -25.10 -5.72
CA SER A 108 8.72 -25.21 -6.38
C SER A 108 7.58 -24.65 -5.52
N SER A 109 7.51 -25.04 -4.25
CA SER A 109 6.48 -24.53 -3.33
C SER A 109 6.66 -23.03 -3.03
N SER A 110 7.89 -22.54 -2.96
CA SER A 110 8.17 -21.10 -2.75
C SER A 110 7.76 -20.26 -3.95
N ILE A 111 8.02 -20.72 -5.18
CA ILE A 111 7.58 -20.02 -6.40
C ILE A 111 6.05 -19.90 -6.43
N ALA A 112 5.34 -20.98 -6.08
CA ALA A 112 3.88 -20.96 -6.00
C ALA A 112 3.37 -19.94 -4.98
N ALA A 113 3.99 -19.88 -3.79
CA ALA A 113 3.63 -18.90 -2.76
C ALA A 113 3.92 -17.45 -3.19
N VAL A 114 5.06 -17.19 -3.83
CA VAL A 114 5.42 -15.85 -4.33
C VAL A 114 4.49 -15.43 -5.47
N PHE A 115 4.15 -16.33 -6.38
CA PHE A 115 3.19 -16.05 -7.45
C PHE A 115 1.80 -15.72 -6.90
N PHE A 116 1.33 -16.47 -5.91
CA PHE A 116 0.08 -16.17 -5.22
C PHE A 116 0.10 -14.76 -4.60
N ALA A 117 1.16 -14.42 -3.86
CA ALA A 117 1.32 -13.08 -3.29
C ALA A 117 1.33 -11.99 -4.38
N ALA A 118 2.02 -12.22 -5.50
CA ALA A 118 2.07 -11.30 -6.63
C ALA A 118 0.67 -11.04 -7.23
N PHE A 119 -0.14 -12.08 -7.38
CA PHE A 119 -1.50 -11.94 -7.90
C PHE A 119 -2.41 -11.14 -6.95
N VAL A 120 -2.29 -11.40 -5.64
CA VAL A 120 -3.05 -10.66 -4.61
C VAL A 120 -2.68 -9.18 -4.64
N VAL A 121 -1.38 -8.84 -4.63
CA VAL A 121 -0.96 -7.43 -4.61
C VAL A 121 -1.30 -6.71 -5.91
N ALA A 122 -1.25 -7.39 -7.06
CA ALA A 122 -1.70 -6.85 -8.34
C ALA A 122 -3.20 -6.50 -8.29
N GLY A 123 -4.03 -7.41 -7.75
CA GLY A 123 -5.45 -7.16 -7.53
C GLY A 123 -5.71 -5.96 -6.62
N THR A 124 -5.07 -5.92 -5.44
CA THR A 124 -5.28 -4.81 -4.48
C THR A 124 -4.77 -3.46 -4.99
N MET A 125 -3.74 -3.46 -5.86
CA MET A 125 -3.29 -2.24 -6.52
C MET A 125 -4.30 -1.77 -7.58
N TRP A 126 -4.82 -2.69 -8.39
CA TRP A 126 -5.73 -2.36 -9.48
C TRP A 126 -7.11 -1.89 -9.01
N TYR A 127 -7.67 -2.56 -8.00
CA TYR A 127 -9.00 -2.24 -7.47
C TYR A 127 -8.98 -1.17 -6.37
N GLY A 128 -7.82 -0.90 -5.77
CA GLY A 128 -7.67 -0.03 -4.62
C GLY A 128 -8.00 -0.74 -3.30
N SER A 129 -7.27 -0.39 -2.25
CA SER A 129 -7.43 -0.94 -0.90
C SER A 129 -6.85 0.03 0.14
N ALA A 130 -6.98 -0.28 1.43
CA ALA A 130 -6.39 0.53 2.49
C ALA A 130 -4.85 0.61 2.43
N THR A 131 -4.17 -0.29 1.71
CA THR A 131 -2.70 -0.27 1.52
C THR A 131 -2.25 0.40 0.23
N THR A 132 -3.20 0.82 -0.61
CA THR A 132 -2.99 1.45 -1.92
C THR A 132 -3.81 2.74 -2.04
N PRO A 133 -3.57 3.75 -1.16
CA PRO A 133 -4.29 5.01 -1.15
C PRO A 133 -4.04 5.83 -2.41
N ILE A 134 -5.08 6.57 -2.85
CA ILE A 134 -5.07 7.33 -4.12
C ILE A 134 -4.13 8.53 -4.08
N GLU A 135 -3.84 9.05 -2.89
CA GLU A 135 -2.92 10.17 -2.66
C GLU A 135 -1.48 9.77 -3.00
N LEU A 136 -1.16 8.48 -2.86
CA LEU A 136 0.19 7.95 -3.13
C LEU A 136 0.28 7.31 -4.51
N PHE A 137 -0.76 6.59 -4.95
CA PHE A 137 -0.71 5.76 -6.17
C PHE A 137 -1.59 6.27 -7.32
N GLY A 138 -2.34 7.35 -7.11
CA GLY A 138 -3.30 7.88 -8.07
C GLY A 138 -4.66 7.17 -8.01
N PRO A 139 -5.68 7.73 -8.70
CA PRO A 139 -7.03 7.18 -8.73
C PRO A 139 -7.10 5.88 -9.55
N THR A 140 -8.08 5.03 -9.23
CA THR A 140 -8.36 3.83 -10.01
C THR A 140 -9.32 4.14 -11.15
N ARG A 141 -9.27 3.32 -12.22
CA ARG A 141 -10.22 3.41 -13.34
C ARG A 141 -11.68 3.32 -12.90
N TYR A 142 -11.97 2.58 -11.84
CA TYR A 142 -13.33 2.34 -11.37
C TYR A 142 -13.96 3.62 -10.80
N GLN A 143 -13.14 4.50 -10.23
CA GLN A 143 -13.60 5.81 -9.75
C GLN A 143 -14.03 6.71 -10.91
N TRP A 144 -13.34 6.60 -12.06
CA TRP A 144 -13.72 7.27 -13.30
C TRP A 144 -14.99 6.66 -13.91
N ASP A 145 -15.02 5.34 -14.09
CA ASP A 145 -16.12 4.60 -14.71
C ASP A 145 -17.46 4.85 -13.97
N GLN A 146 -17.43 5.12 -12.66
CA GLN A 146 -18.60 5.43 -11.83
C GLN A 146 -18.83 6.93 -11.57
N GLY A 147 -17.95 7.82 -12.05
CA GLY A 147 -18.08 9.26 -11.84
C GLY A 147 -18.04 9.69 -10.36
N LEU A 148 -17.33 8.95 -9.49
CA LEU A 148 -17.40 9.14 -8.03
C LEU A 148 -17.04 10.57 -7.60
N PHE A 149 -15.97 11.14 -8.16
CA PHE A 149 -15.55 12.50 -7.82
C PHE A 149 -16.51 13.57 -8.37
N MET A 150 -17.17 13.32 -9.50
CA MET A 150 -18.18 14.21 -10.07
C MET A 150 -19.45 14.24 -9.21
N ILE A 151 -19.89 13.07 -8.74
CA ILE A 151 -21.03 12.98 -7.83
C ILE A 151 -20.71 13.67 -6.50
N THR A 152 -19.51 13.43 -5.96
CA THR A 152 -19.09 14.03 -4.69
C THR A 152 -19.01 15.56 -4.79
N SER A 153 -18.47 16.11 -5.86
CA SER A 153 -18.42 17.57 -6.05
C SER A 153 -19.80 18.18 -6.23
N ALA A 154 -20.73 17.49 -6.90
CA ALA A 154 -22.12 17.94 -7.00
C ALA A 154 -22.82 17.97 -5.63
N ILE A 155 -22.60 16.97 -4.78
CA ILE A 155 -23.16 16.93 -3.41
C ILE A 155 -22.60 18.07 -2.56
N ILE A 156 -21.30 18.33 -2.64
CA ILE A 156 -20.66 19.43 -1.89
C ILE A 156 -21.27 20.78 -2.31
N ARG A 157 -21.40 21.01 -3.61
CA ARG A 157 -22.01 22.24 -4.14
C ARG A 157 -23.45 22.42 -3.67
N GLN A 158 -24.26 21.36 -3.71
CA GLN A 158 -25.63 21.43 -3.20
C GLN A 158 -25.68 21.76 -1.70
N LYS A 159 -24.72 21.26 -0.92
CA LYS A 159 -24.63 21.55 0.51
C LYS A 159 -24.23 23.01 0.78
N GLU A 160 -23.31 23.56 -0.01
CA GLU A 160 -22.93 24.98 0.04
C GLU A 160 -24.14 25.87 -0.28
N ASP A 161 -24.82 25.61 -1.40
CA ASP A 161 -26.02 26.35 -1.81
C ASP A 161 -27.12 26.31 -0.72
N TYR A 162 -27.34 25.14 -0.10
CA TYR A 162 -28.30 25.01 1.01
C TYR A 162 -27.85 25.80 2.25
N SER A 163 -26.56 25.81 2.56
CA SER A 163 -26.05 26.56 3.71
C SER A 163 -26.21 28.07 3.54
N GLU A 164 -25.98 28.60 2.33
CA GLU A 164 -26.21 30.01 2.01
C GLU A 164 -27.70 30.37 2.13
N GLN A 165 -28.60 29.51 1.62
CA GLN A 165 -30.05 29.73 1.75
C GLN A 165 -30.50 29.76 3.23
N VAL A 166 -29.97 28.87 4.07
CA VAL A 166 -30.30 28.85 5.50
C VAL A 166 -29.83 30.13 6.19
N GLN A 167 -28.61 30.61 5.91
CA GLN A 167 -28.13 31.87 6.48
C GLN A 167 -29.01 33.07 6.08
N TRP A 168 -29.47 33.09 4.82
CA TRP A 168 -30.41 34.12 4.35
C TRP A 168 -31.77 34.06 5.09
N ILE A 169 -32.28 32.87 5.40
CA ILE A 169 -33.57 32.69 6.09
C ILE A 169 -33.47 33.00 7.59
N THR A 170 -32.36 32.66 8.25
CA THR A 170 -32.22 32.83 9.71
C THR A 170 -31.71 34.20 10.14
N GLY A 171 -31.25 35.05 9.20
CA GLY A 171 -30.76 36.40 9.50
C GLY A 171 -29.52 36.41 10.41
N MET A 172 -28.80 35.29 10.48
CA MET A 172 -27.55 35.14 11.23
C MET A 172 -26.39 35.43 10.29
N GLU A 173 -25.90 36.67 10.30
CA GLU A 173 -24.56 37.03 9.77
C GLU A 173 -23.45 36.58 10.73
#